data_AF-A0A9Q0TQD0-F1
#
_entry.id   AF-A0A9Q0TQD0-F1
#
_cell.length_a   1.000
_cell.length_b   1.000
_cell.length_c   1.000
_cell.angle_alpha   90.00
_cell.angle_beta   90.00
_cell.angle_gamma   90.00
#
_symmetry.space_group_name_H-M   'P 1'
#
loop_
_entity.id
_entity.type
_entity.pdbx_description
1 polymer ?
#
loop_
_entity_poly.entity_id
_entity_poly.type
_entity_poly.pdbx_seq_one_letter_code
_entity_poly.pdbx_strand_id
1 'polypeptide(L)'
;MSVLSKSNGNYSTGTPSFHELKKQASFFFKGKIKSARLALTDVTPAELLTEEATHGNSWAPDNPTLGSISRAAFEVDDYWRIVGILHKRF
;
A
#
# COMPACT_ATOMS: atom_id res chain seq x y z
N MET A 1 -61.95 -18.59 3.11
CA MET A 1 -60.96 -17.62 2.61
C MET A 1 -59.58 -18.15 2.95
N SER A 2 -58.71 -18.19 1.94
CA SER A 2 -57.34 -18.68 1.97
C SER A 2 -56.42 -17.67 2.67
N VAL A 3 -55.46 -18.15 3.46
CA VAL A 3 -54.09 -17.67 3.38
C VAL A 3 -53.15 -18.85 3.63
N LEU A 4 -52.84 -19.53 2.53
CA LEU A 4 -51.78 -20.54 2.42
C LEU A 4 -50.42 -19.87 2.65
N SER A 5 -49.69 -20.41 3.62
CA SER A 5 -48.26 -20.17 3.82
C SER A 5 -47.48 -20.32 2.52
N LYS A 6 -46.66 -19.32 2.18
CA LYS A 6 -45.50 -19.53 1.32
C LYS A 6 -44.34 -18.69 1.85
N SER A 7 -43.56 -19.30 2.72
CA SER A 7 -42.19 -18.90 2.94
C SER A 7 -41.43 -19.09 1.63
N ASN A 8 -40.75 -18.04 1.18
CA ASN A 8 -39.54 -18.21 0.38
C ASN A 8 -38.67 -16.95 0.57
N GLY A 9 -38.13 -16.83 1.78
CA GLY A 9 -36.98 -15.96 2.01
C GLY A 9 -35.82 -16.55 1.20
N ASN A 10 -35.55 -15.98 0.03
CA ASN A 10 -34.31 -16.26 -0.68
C ASN A 10 -33.20 -15.47 0.02
N TYR A 11 -32.75 -15.97 1.17
CA TYR A 11 -31.52 -15.50 1.79
C TYR A 11 -30.42 -15.89 0.82
N SER A 12 -30.05 -14.94 -0.04
CA SER A 12 -28.86 -15.03 -0.87
C SER A 12 -27.69 -14.97 0.11
N THR A 13 -27.32 -16.14 0.62
CA THR A 13 -26.13 -16.37 1.42
C THR A 13 -24.97 -15.70 0.69
N GLY A 14 -24.31 -14.79 1.40
CA GLY A 14 -23.32 -13.86 0.88
C GLY A 14 -22.20 -14.56 0.14
N THR A 15 -22.40 -14.76 -1.16
CA THR A 15 -21.31 -14.96 -2.09
C THR A 15 -20.84 -13.55 -2.45
N PRO A 16 -19.67 -13.11 -1.97
CA PRO A 16 -19.14 -11.82 -2.39
C PRO A 16 -19.08 -11.84 -3.91
N SER A 17 -19.71 -10.84 -4.52
CA SER A 17 -19.78 -10.78 -5.98
C SER A 17 -18.34 -10.86 -6.53
N PHE A 18 -18.15 -11.50 -7.69
CA PHE A 18 -16.81 -11.60 -8.31
C PHE A 18 -16.08 -10.24 -8.39
N HIS A 19 -16.83 -9.14 -8.45
CA HIS A 19 -16.31 -7.78 -8.41
C HIS A 19 -15.69 -7.40 -7.04
N GLU A 20 -16.32 -7.73 -5.92
CA GLU A 20 -15.77 -7.51 -4.58
C GLU A 20 -14.57 -8.39 -4.29
N LEU A 21 -14.63 -9.67 -4.67
CA LEU A 21 -13.49 -10.58 -4.59
C LEU A 21 -12.30 -10.06 -5.42
N LYS A 22 -12.55 -9.58 -6.65
CA LYS A 22 -11.52 -8.96 -7.49
C LYS A 22 -10.93 -7.72 -6.81
N LYS A 23 -11.76 -6.88 -6.19
CA LYS A 23 -11.30 -5.67 -5.49
C LYS A 23 -10.44 -6.03 -4.27
N GLN A 24 -10.90 -6.95 -3.43
CA GLN A 24 -10.13 -7.44 -2.28
C GLN A 24 -8.82 -8.12 -2.70
N ALA A 25 -8.86 -9.00 -3.71
CA ALA A 25 -7.67 -9.67 -4.22
C ALA A 25 -6.67 -8.67 -4.82
N SER A 26 -7.13 -7.64 -5.54
CA SER A 26 -6.24 -6.64 -6.13
C SER A 26 -5.48 -5.83 -5.06
N PHE A 27 -6.15 -5.48 -3.95
CA PHE A 27 -5.51 -4.77 -2.84
C PHE A 27 -4.50 -5.67 -2.13
N PHE A 28 -4.88 -6.93 -1.90
CA PHE A 28 -4.01 -7.93 -1.27
C PHE A 28 -2.76 -8.21 -2.11
N PHE A 29 -2.90 -8.45 -3.42
CA PHE A 29 -1.77 -8.65 -4.32
C PHE A 29 -0.88 -7.41 -4.43
N LYS A 30 -1.46 -6.20 -4.48
CA LYS A 30 -0.67 -4.96 -4.46
C LYS A 30 0.14 -4.80 -3.17
N GLY A 31 -0.43 -5.12 -2.01
CA GLY A 31 0.29 -5.13 -0.74
C GLY A 31 1.40 -6.18 -0.72
N LYS A 32 1.11 -7.39 -1.22
CA LYS A 32 2.07 -8.49 -1.29
C LYS A 32 3.22 -8.24 -2.26
N ILE A 33 3.00 -7.58 -3.40
CA ILE A 33 4.09 -7.21 -4.32
C ILE A 33 5.01 -6.15 -3.70
N LYS A 34 4.47 -5.19 -2.94
CA LYS A 34 5.28 -4.22 -2.19
C LYS A 34 6.12 -4.91 -1.12
N SER A 35 5.51 -5.80 -0.31
CA SER A 35 6.26 -6.59 0.68
C SER A 35 7.23 -7.59 0.06
N ALA A 36 6.89 -8.20 -1.06
CA ALA A 36 7.77 -9.13 -1.76
C ALA A 36 8.96 -8.40 -2.37
N ARG A 37 8.79 -7.19 -2.92
CA ARG A 37 9.92 -6.36 -3.34
C ARG A 37 10.78 -5.93 -2.15
N LEU A 38 10.16 -5.48 -1.05
CA LEU A 38 10.85 -5.17 0.21
C LEU A 38 11.74 -6.34 0.68
N ALA A 39 11.20 -7.57 0.64
CA ALA A 39 11.89 -8.78 1.06
C ALA A 39 12.87 -9.36 0.02
N LEU A 40 12.66 -9.08 -1.28
CA LEU A 40 13.47 -9.61 -2.38
C LEU A 40 14.65 -8.68 -2.72
N THR A 41 14.54 -7.38 -2.43
CA THR A 41 15.58 -6.39 -2.76
C THR A 41 16.19 -5.71 -1.54
N ASP A 42 15.89 -6.15 -0.31
CA ASP A 42 16.34 -5.51 0.95
C ASP A 42 16.07 -3.99 1.02
N VAL A 43 15.13 -3.47 0.24
CA VAL A 43 14.81 -2.04 0.19
C VAL A 43 13.88 -1.73 1.36
N THR A 44 14.14 -0.70 2.18
CA THR A 44 13.25 -0.34 3.30
C THR A 44 12.08 0.54 2.83
N PRO A 45 10.99 0.66 3.61
CA PRO A 45 9.89 1.56 3.27
C PRO A 45 10.36 3.02 3.17
N ALA A 46 11.34 3.42 3.99
CA ALA A 46 11.93 4.75 3.98
C ALA A 46 12.72 5.04 2.69
N GLU A 47 13.44 4.03 2.19
CA GLU A 47 14.17 4.10 0.93
C GLU A 47 13.20 4.27 -0.25
N LEU A 48 12.12 3.50 -0.31
CA LEU A 48 11.07 3.67 -1.33
C LEU A 48 10.42 5.05 -1.30
N LEU A 49 10.07 5.55 -0.10
CA LEU A 49 9.46 6.87 0.05
C LEU A 49 10.41 7.99 -0.36
N THR A 50 11.70 7.86 -0.04
CA THR A 50 12.72 8.83 -0.43
C THR A 50 12.95 8.81 -1.93
N GLU A 51 13.01 7.62 -2.52
CA GLU A 51 13.20 7.46 -3.96
C GLU A 51 12.03 8.07 -4.75
N GLU A 52 10.79 7.87 -4.29
CA GLU A 52 9.57 8.47 -4.87
C GLU A 52 9.53 9.98 -4.67
N ALA A 53 9.83 10.47 -3.47
CA ALA A 53 9.86 11.91 -3.14
C ALA A 53 10.91 12.69 -3.95
N THR A 54 11.96 12.01 -4.41
CA THR A 54 13.04 12.61 -5.18
C THR A 54 12.96 12.28 -6.67
N HIS A 55 11.99 11.45 -7.10
CA HIS A 55 11.85 10.98 -8.48
C HIS A 55 11.29 12.05 -9.42
N GLY A 56 12.18 12.92 -9.91
CA GLY A 56 12.06 13.65 -11.18
C GLY A 56 10.87 14.63 -11.34
N ASN A 57 9.97 14.71 -10.36
CA ASN A 57 8.90 15.69 -10.35
C ASN A 57 9.46 17.02 -9.82
N SER A 58 9.26 18.11 -10.56
CA SER A 58 9.75 19.45 -10.21
C SER A 58 9.08 20.06 -8.98
N TRP A 59 8.13 19.36 -8.36
CA TRP A 59 7.39 19.80 -7.20
C TRP A 59 8.00 19.18 -5.94
N ALA A 60 8.16 20.02 -4.91
CA ALA A 60 8.61 19.56 -3.61
C ALA A 60 7.70 18.43 -3.09
N PRO A 61 8.26 17.42 -2.41
CA PRO A 61 7.46 16.33 -1.86
C PRO A 61 6.45 16.84 -0.83
N ASP A 62 5.31 16.15 -0.76
CA ASP A 62 4.25 16.48 0.19
C ASP A 62 4.77 16.52 1.64
N ASN A 63 4.32 17.49 2.43
CA ASN A 63 4.69 17.64 3.84
C ASN A 63 4.56 16.33 4.67
N PRO A 64 3.46 15.55 4.59
CA PRO A 64 3.36 14.28 5.30
C PRO A 64 4.40 13.23 4.86
N THR A 65 4.78 13.23 3.59
CA THR A 65 5.82 12.35 3.06
C THR A 65 7.18 12.74 3.62
N LEU A 66 7.49 14.04 3.62
CA LEU A 66 8.73 14.57 4.19
C LEU A 66 8.83 14.29 5.70
N GLY A 67 7.72 14.43 6.44
CA GLY A 67 7.65 14.10 7.87
C GLY A 67 7.89 12.61 8.13
N SER A 68 7.41 11.74 7.25
CA SER A 68 7.63 10.29 7.35
C SER A 68 9.09 9.91 7.10
N ILE A 69 9.73 10.53 6.09
CA ILE A 69 11.16 10.35 5.79
C ILE A 69 12.01 10.89 6.94
N SER A 70 11.70 12.08 7.45
CA SER A 70 12.42 12.68 8.58
C SER A 70 12.33 11.83 9.84
N ARG A 71 11.16 11.22 10.11
CA ARG A 71 11.02 10.32 11.25
C ARG A 71 11.82 9.03 11.06
N ALA A 72 11.85 8.46 9.86
CA ALA A 72 12.64 7.26 9.56
C ALA A 72 14.16 7.52 9.65
N ALA A 73 14.61 8.73 9.33
CA ALA A 73 16.02 9.10 9.40
C ALA A 73 16.62 9.14 10.82
N PHE A 74 15.82 8.97 11.88
CA PHE A 74 16.34 8.77 13.24
C PHE A 74 16.89 7.36 13.47
N GLU A 75 16.47 6.37 12.68
CA GLU A 75 17.01 5.02 12.72
C GLU A 75 18.30 4.94 11.89
N VAL A 76 19.35 4.31 12.43
CA VAL A 76 20.68 4.30 11.81
C VAL A 76 20.69 3.60 10.44
N ASP A 77 19.98 2.47 10.33
CA ASP A 77 19.91 1.69 9.11
C ASP A 77 19.14 2.42 8.00
N ASP A 78 18.04 3.08 8.35
CA ASP A 78 17.24 3.86 7.40
C ASP A 78 17.93 5.16 7.02
N TYR A 79 18.63 5.82 7.96
CA TYR A 79 19.44 7.01 7.68
C TYR A 79 20.43 6.78 6.54
N TRP A 80 21.23 5.70 6.62
CA TRP A 80 22.26 5.42 5.61
C TRP A 80 21.64 5.20 4.22
N ARG A 81 20.47 4.57 4.16
CA ARG A 81 19.75 4.31 2.90
C ARG A 81 19.15 5.58 2.31
N ILE A 82 18.52 6.40 3.14
CA ILE A 82 17.95 7.71 2.74
C ILE A 82 19.07 8.61 2.20
N VAL A 83 20.18 8.76 2.94
CA VAL A 83 21.34 9.56 2.52
C VAL A 83 21.97 8.98 1.25
N GLY A 84 22.05 7.65 1.14
CA GLY A 84 22.54 6.99 -0.07
C GLY A 84 21.74 7.33 -1.33
N ILE A 85 20.42 7.50 -1.22
CA ILE A 85 19.59 8.00 -2.32
C ILE A 85 19.87 9.48 -2.59
N LEU A 86 19.89 10.30 -1.53
CA LEU A 86 20.08 11.74 -1.67
C LEU A 86 21.42 12.08 -2.34
N HIS A 87 22.53 11.46 -1.91
CA HIS A 87 23.85 11.63 -2.52
C HIS A 87 23.95 11.11 -3.97
N LYS A 88 23.10 10.17 -4.38
CA LYS A 88 23.07 9.72 -5.78
C LYS A 88 22.36 10.73 -6.69
N ARG A 89 21.49 11.56 -6.11
CA ARG A 89 20.61 12.48 -6.85
C ARG A 89 21.09 13.94 -6.78
N PHE A 90 21.81 14.31 -5.73
CA PHE A 90 22.34 15.65 -5.46
C PHE A 90 23.81 15.57 -5.05
#